data_AF-A0A2M7FLC9-F1
#
_entry.id   AF-A0A2M7FLC9-F1
#
_cell.length_a   1.000
_cell.length_b   1.000
_cell.length_c   1.000
_cell.angle_alpha   90.00
_cell.angle_beta   90.00
_cell.angle_gamma   90.00
#
_symmetry.space_group_name_H-M   'P 1'
#
loop_
_entity.id
_entity.type
_entity.pdbx_description
1 polymer ?
#
loop_
_entity_poly.entity_id
_entity_poly.type
_entity_poly.pdbx_seq_one_letter_code
_entity_poly.pdbx_strand_id
1 'polypeptide(L)'
;TAQGNASLVVAGRSVPAAPGAALVRSTLLKTGPDASMGVTLKDNTLLSIGPNTELALEEFMFAPAQNQLRLDARMTQGTLNYVSGVMAKLRPQAVTVRTPTGNIGVRGTHFVLSVAKE
;
A
#
# COMPACT_ATOMS: atom_id res chain seq x y z
N THR A 1 7.53 1.50 9.57
CA THR A 1 8.14 2.73 10.13
C THR A 1 7.28 3.91 9.78
N ALA A 2 7.32 4.99 10.56
CA ALA A 2 6.63 6.24 10.23
C ALA A 2 7.52 7.41 10.66
N GLN A 3 7.62 8.43 9.81
CA GLN A 3 8.34 9.67 10.08
C GLN A 3 7.47 10.85 9.68
N GLY A 4 7.58 11.94 10.43
CA GLY A 4 6.78 13.15 10.21
C GLY A 4 5.28 12.92 10.41
N ASN A 5 4.46 13.71 9.73
CA ASN A 5 3.01 13.64 9.82
C ASN A 5 2.44 12.50 8.93
N ALA A 6 2.52 11.28 9.43
CA ALA A 6 1.96 10.09 8.79
C ALA A 6 0.77 9.55 9.58
N SER A 7 -0.31 9.17 8.90
CA SER A 7 -1.55 8.72 9.51
C SER A 7 -2.21 7.58 8.74
N LEU A 8 -2.96 6.78 9.47
CA LEU A 8 -3.79 5.67 9.00
C LEU A 8 -5.24 6.09 9.23
N VAL A 9 -6.04 6.18 8.18
CA VAL A 9 -7.48 6.40 8.28
C VAL A 9 -8.17 5.05 8.20
N VAL A 10 -8.73 4.62 9.33
CA VAL A 10 -9.41 3.33 9.48
C VAL A 10 -10.88 3.60 9.82
N ALA A 11 -11.81 3.11 8.99
CA ALA A 11 -13.25 3.33 9.17
C ALA A 11 -13.61 4.82 9.42
N GLY A 12 -12.96 5.73 8.69
CA GLY A 12 -13.16 7.17 8.80
C GLY A 12 -12.45 7.85 9.98
N ARG A 13 -11.78 7.11 10.86
CA ARG A 13 -10.99 7.66 11.97
C ARG A 13 -9.52 7.74 11.59
N SER A 14 -8.95 8.93 11.70
CA SER A 14 -7.52 9.15 11.50
C SER A 14 -6.75 8.79 12.78
N VAL A 15 -5.76 7.92 12.65
CA VAL A 15 -4.88 7.46 13.71
C VAL A 15 -3.44 7.72 13.28
N PRO A 16 -2.55 8.24 14.14
CA PRO A 16 -1.13 8.36 13.80
C PRO A 16 -0.54 7.03 13.37
N ALA A 17 0.27 7.04 12.31
CA ALA A 17 0.96 5.84 11.87
C ALA A 17 2.05 5.48 12.88
N ALA A 18 1.93 4.31 13.50
CA ALA A 18 2.92 3.77 14.43
C ALA A 18 3.51 2.47 13.87
N PRO A 19 4.83 2.21 14.08
CA PRO A 19 5.40 0.90 13.79
C PRO A 19 4.62 -0.21 14.49
N GLY A 20 4.27 -1.27 13.76
CA GLY A 20 3.50 -2.40 14.29
C GLY A 20 1.98 -2.18 14.34
N ALA A 21 1.47 -1.02 13.91
CA ALA A 21 0.03 -0.81 13.77
C ALA A 21 -0.57 -1.85 12.80
N ALA A 22 -1.64 -2.51 13.22
CA ALA A 22 -2.34 -3.47 12.39
C ALA A 22 -3.05 -2.75 11.24
N LEU A 23 -2.74 -3.14 10.01
CA LEU A 23 -3.49 -2.74 8.85
C LEU A 23 -4.73 -3.61 8.71
N VAL A 24 -5.88 -2.97 8.74
CA VAL A 24 -7.17 -3.61 8.47
C VAL A 24 -7.59 -3.34 7.03
N ARG A 25 -8.58 -4.07 6.55
CA ARG A 25 -9.16 -3.84 5.22
C ARG A 25 -9.68 -2.41 5.12
N SER A 26 -9.57 -1.81 3.94
CA SER A 26 -10.02 -0.42 3.68
C SER A 26 -9.31 0.61 4.56
N THR A 27 -8.02 0.43 4.80
CA THR A 27 -7.18 1.42 5.47
C THR A 27 -6.64 2.42 4.44
N LEU A 28 -6.79 3.71 4.72
CA LEU A 28 -6.20 4.77 3.90
C LEU A 28 -4.94 5.31 4.58
N LEU A 29 -3.82 5.20 3.87
CA LEU A 29 -2.50 5.62 4.29
C LEU A 29 -2.28 7.06 3.80
N LYS A 30 -2.04 8.00 4.71
CA LYS A 30 -1.79 9.40 4.39
C LYS A 30 -0.47 9.88 4.95
N THR A 31 0.26 10.65 4.15
CA THR A 31 1.52 11.29 4.54
C THR A 31 1.48 12.77 4.17
N GLY A 32 1.99 13.62 5.06
CA GLY A 32 2.19 15.04 4.80
C GLY A 32 3.44 15.35 3.96
N PRO A 33 3.77 16.64 3.77
CA PRO A 33 4.87 17.11 2.92
C PRO A 33 6.27 16.68 3.37
N ASP A 34 6.47 16.48 4.67
CA ASP A 34 7.75 16.07 5.27
C ASP A 34 7.64 14.70 5.95
N ALA A 35 6.72 13.86 5.46
CA ALA A 35 6.40 12.59 6.07
C ALA A 35 6.74 11.41 5.14
N SER A 36 7.12 10.30 5.74
CA SER A 36 7.28 9.03 5.04
C SER A 36 6.77 7.88 5.88
N MET A 37 6.36 6.81 5.22
CA MET A 37 5.83 5.63 5.91
C MET A 37 6.27 4.34 5.22
N GLY A 38 6.87 3.44 6.00
CA GLY A 38 7.19 2.09 5.58
C GLY A 38 6.17 1.10 6.13
N VAL A 39 5.55 0.33 5.24
CA VAL A 39 4.58 -0.71 5.57
C VAL A 39 5.11 -2.06 5.11
N THR A 40 5.04 -3.06 5.98
CA THR A 40 5.30 -4.46 5.66
C THR A 40 4.01 -5.24 5.80
N LEU A 41 3.59 -5.87 4.71
CA LEU A 41 2.40 -6.71 4.68
C LEU A 41 2.73 -8.15 5.11
N LYS A 42 1.71 -8.93 5.45
CA LYS A 42 1.88 -10.33 5.92
C LYS A 42 2.55 -11.25 4.89
N ASP A 43 2.51 -10.92 3.61
CA ASP A 43 3.15 -11.68 2.55
C ASP A 43 4.61 -11.27 2.29
N ASN A 44 5.19 -10.42 3.15
CA ASN A 44 6.49 -9.75 3.00
C ASN A 44 6.54 -8.72 1.86
N THR A 45 5.41 -8.25 1.35
CA THR A 45 5.40 -7.06 0.48
C THR A 45 5.81 -5.83 1.29
N LEU A 46 6.73 -5.03 0.74
CA LEU A 46 7.16 -3.77 1.33
C LEU A 46 6.61 -2.61 0.51
N LEU A 47 5.92 -1.69 1.19
CA LEU A 47 5.41 -0.45 0.62
C LEU A 47 6.14 0.70 1.32
N SER A 48 6.92 1.46 0.56
CA SER A 48 7.57 2.67 1.05
C SER A 48 6.86 3.88 0.44
N ILE A 49 6.22 4.65 1.29
CA ILE A 49 5.33 5.75 0.95
C ILE A 49 6.08 7.04 1.23
N GLY A 50 6.25 7.85 0.19
CA GLY A 50 6.91 9.14 0.30
C GLY A 50 5.94 10.27 0.64
N PRO A 51 6.40 11.54 0.57
CA PRO A 51 5.61 12.71 0.92
C PRO A 51 4.33 12.89 0.11
N ASN A 52 3.36 13.59 0.70
CA ASN A 52 2.09 13.97 0.07
C ASN A 52 1.37 12.79 -0.59
N THR A 53 1.49 11.60 0.00
CA THR A 53 0.90 10.38 -0.56
C THR A 53 -0.42 10.05 0.10
N GLU A 54 -1.37 9.66 -0.74
CA GLU A 54 -2.62 9.03 -0.34
C GLU A 54 -2.75 7.67 -1.04
N LEU A 55 -2.67 6.61 -0.23
CA LEU A 55 -2.70 5.22 -0.68
C LEU A 55 -3.76 4.45 0.10
N ALA A 56 -4.85 4.06 -0.56
CA ALA A 56 -5.87 3.20 0.01
C ALA A 56 -5.51 1.73 -0.20
N LEU A 57 -5.51 0.94 0.88
CA LEU A 57 -5.45 -0.51 0.83
C LEU A 57 -6.88 -1.06 0.90
N GLU A 58 -7.50 -1.22 -0.26
CA GLU A 58 -8.90 -1.59 -0.42
C GLU A 58 -9.15 -3.04 -0.01
N GLU A 59 -8.28 -3.94 -0.46
CA GLU A 59 -8.35 -5.35 -0.14
C GLU A 59 -6.96 -5.92 0.08
N PHE A 60 -6.78 -6.61 1.21
CA PHE A 60 -5.59 -7.40 1.49
C PHE A 60 -6.00 -8.71 2.14
N MET A 61 -5.87 -9.79 1.39
CA MET A 61 -6.12 -11.16 1.81
C MET A 61 -4.87 -11.99 1.56
N PHE A 62 -4.36 -12.60 2.63
CA PHE A 62 -3.22 -13.49 2.55
C PHE A 62 -3.49 -14.75 3.39
N ALA A 63 -4.16 -15.72 2.78
CA ALA A 63 -4.39 -17.05 3.32
C ALA A 63 -3.99 -18.09 2.25
N PRO A 64 -2.68 -18.41 2.13
CA PRO A 64 -2.19 -19.35 1.13
C PRO A 64 -2.81 -20.75 1.25
N ALA A 65 -3.10 -21.21 2.49
CA ALA A 65 -3.76 -22.50 2.75
C ALA A 65 -5.19 -22.57 2.18
N GLN A 66 -5.87 -21.43 2.02
CA GLN A 66 -7.23 -21.35 1.47
C GLN A 66 -7.24 -20.86 0.01
N ASN A 67 -6.06 -20.71 -0.62
CA ASN A 67 -5.89 -20.09 -1.94
C ASN A 67 -6.53 -18.69 -2.04
N GLN A 68 -6.67 -17.99 -0.92
CA GLN A 68 -7.20 -16.62 -0.85
C GLN A 68 -6.02 -15.65 -0.80
N LEU A 69 -5.63 -15.18 -1.97
CA LEU A 69 -4.52 -14.26 -2.17
C LEU A 69 -5.05 -13.07 -2.98
N ARG A 70 -5.08 -11.88 -2.38
CA ARG A 70 -5.45 -10.65 -3.06
C ARG A 70 -4.81 -9.44 -2.40
N LEU A 71 -4.23 -8.56 -3.21
CA LEU A 71 -3.76 -7.25 -2.84
C LEU A 71 -4.32 -6.26 -3.85
N ASP A 72 -5.19 -5.38 -3.38
CA ASP A 72 -5.79 -4.31 -4.13
C ASP A 72 -5.48 -2.99 -3.43
N ALA A 73 -4.65 -2.19 -4.09
CA ALA A 73 -4.25 -0.88 -3.59
C ALA A 73 -4.65 0.20 -4.60
N ARG A 74 -5.05 1.37 -4.12
CA ARG A 74 -5.37 2.54 -4.94
C ARG A 74 -4.59 3.75 -4.44
N MET A 75 -3.76 4.31 -5.30
CA MET A 75 -3.00 5.53 -5.02
C MET A 75 -3.59 6.69 -5.79
N THR A 76 -3.91 7.79 -5.11
CA THR A 76 -4.49 8.99 -5.76
C THR A 76 -3.45 10.08 -6.03
N GLN A 77 -2.40 10.15 -5.22
CA GLN A 77 -1.32 11.15 -5.34
C GLN A 77 -0.08 10.70 -4.55
N GLY A 78 1.07 11.29 -4.86
CA GLY A 78 2.32 11.15 -4.11
C GLY A 78 3.30 10.17 -4.73
N THR A 79 4.09 9.47 -3.91
CA THR A 79 5.09 8.50 -4.36
C THR A 79 4.99 7.18 -3.59
N LEU A 80 5.08 6.06 -4.31
CA LEU A 80 5.13 4.73 -3.75
C LEU A 80 6.27 3.93 -4.37
N ASN A 81 7.11 3.37 -3.51
CA ASN A 81 8.06 2.34 -3.85
C ASN A 81 7.51 0.98 -3.36
N TYR A 82 7.19 0.11 -4.31
CA TYR A 82 6.59 -1.20 -4.07
C TYR A 82 7.63 -2.29 -4.30
N VAL A 83 7.85 -3.14 -3.30
CA VAL A 83 8.68 -4.35 -3.44
C VAL A 83 7.80 -5.57 -3.19
N SER A 84 7.67 -6.40 -4.21
CA SER A 84 6.78 -7.55 -4.21
C SER A 84 7.15 -8.59 -3.16
N GLY A 85 6.18 -9.03 -2.37
CA GLY A 85 6.27 -10.18 -1.49
C GLY A 85 6.00 -11.52 -2.19
N VAL A 86 5.67 -12.52 -1.38
CA VAL A 86 5.41 -13.90 -1.82
C VAL A 86 4.15 -13.99 -2.69
N MET A 87 3.16 -13.11 -2.47
CA MET A 87 1.88 -13.18 -3.20
C MET A 87 2.07 -12.97 -4.71
N ALA A 88 2.88 -11.98 -5.10
CA ALA A 88 3.15 -11.71 -6.52
C ALA A 88 3.87 -12.86 -7.22
N LYS A 89 4.62 -13.69 -6.48
CA LYS A 89 5.27 -14.90 -7.00
C LYS A 89 4.28 -16.07 -7.15
N LEU A 90 3.41 -16.27 -6.16
CA LEU A 90 2.44 -17.37 -6.15
C LEU A 90 1.26 -17.15 -7.10
N ARG A 91 0.75 -15.91 -7.13
CA ARG A 91 -0.42 -15.49 -7.90
C ARG A 91 -0.19 -14.05 -8.37
N PRO A 92 0.52 -13.83 -9.48
CA PRO A 92 0.81 -12.48 -9.94
C PRO A 92 -0.46 -11.68 -10.29
N GLN A 93 -1.53 -12.35 -10.70
CA GLN A 93 -2.84 -11.74 -10.96
C GLN A 93 -3.57 -11.30 -9.67
N ALA A 94 -3.09 -11.68 -8.49
CA ALA A 94 -3.68 -11.29 -7.22
C ALA A 94 -3.30 -9.87 -6.79
N VAL A 95 -2.33 -9.23 -7.44
CA VAL A 95 -1.76 -7.95 -7.04
C VAL A 95 -2.07 -6.88 -8.09
N THR A 96 -2.87 -5.89 -7.69
CA THR A 96 -3.25 -4.76 -8.54
C THR A 96 -3.05 -3.45 -7.79
N VAL A 97 -2.39 -2.48 -8.44
CA VAL A 97 -2.26 -1.11 -7.97
C VAL A 97 -2.98 -0.18 -8.93
N ARG A 98 -4.00 0.54 -8.46
CA ARG A 98 -4.78 1.49 -9.25
C ARG A 98 -4.29 2.92 -9.03
N THR A 99 -4.30 3.70 -10.09
CA THR A 99 -4.01 5.13 -10.11
C THR A 99 -5.09 5.86 -10.92
N PRO A 100 -5.26 7.19 -10.79
CA PRO A 100 -6.22 7.94 -11.61
C PRO A 100 -5.99 7.74 -13.11
N THR A 101 -4.73 7.56 -13.52
CA THR A 101 -4.31 7.41 -14.92
C THR A 101 -4.34 5.96 -15.42
N GLY A 102 -4.59 4.97 -14.57
CA GLY A 102 -4.66 3.56 -14.99
C GLY A 102 -4.34 2.53 -13.91
N ASN A 103 -4.33 1.27 -14.31
CA ASN A 103 -4.11 0.12 -13.43
C ASN A 103 -2.76 -0.55 -13.72
N ILE A 104 -2.06 -0.95 -12.66
CA ILE A 104 -0.77 -1.63 -12.71
C ILE A 104 -0.98 -3.06 -12.18
N GLY A 105 -0.87 -4.05 -13.06
CA GLY A 105 -0.81 -5.46 -12.69
C GLY A 105 0.62 -5.88 -12.41
N VAL A 106 0.87 -6.51 -11.26
CA VAL A 106 2.24 -6.83 -10.83
C VAL A 106 2.58 -8.29 -11.11
N ARG A 107 3.29 -8.54 -12.23
CA ARG A 107 3.77 -9.89 -12.59
C ARG A 107 5.16 -10.23 -12.01
N GLY A 108 5.43 -9.75 -10.81
CA GLY A 108 6.74 -9.85 -10.16
C GLY A 108 7.71 -8.77 -10.64
N THR A 109 7.97 -7.81 -9.76
CA THR A 109 9.19 -7.01 -9.66
C THR A 109 8.95 -5.88 -8.65
N HIS A 110 10.05 -5.29 -8.20
CA HIS A 110 10.12 -3.97 -7.58
C HIS A 110 9.75 -2.90 -8.61
N PHE A 111 8.97 -1.90 -8.22
CA PHE A 111 8.72 -0.70 -9.02
C PHE A 111 8.53 0.54 -8.15
N VAL A 112 8.75 1.70 -8.74
CA VAL A 112 8.47 3.01 -8.13
C VAL A 112 7.42 3.70 -9.00
N LEU A 113 6.43 4.30 -8.36
CA LEU A 113 5.38 5.05 -9.03
C LEU A 113 5.23 6.42 -8.38
N SER A 114 4.95 7.42 -9.21
CA SER A 114 4.67 8.79 -8.79
C SER A 114 3.38 9.23 -9.46
N VAL A 115 2.45 9.74 -8.68
CA VAL A 115 1.18 10.30 -9.17
C VAL A 115 1.16 11.77 -8.78
N ALA A 116 1.20 12.64 -9.78
CA ALA A 116 1.04 14.07 -9.56
C ALA A 116 -0.41 14.36 -9.12
N LYS A 117 -0.56 15.31 -8.19
CA LYS A 117 -1.87 15.85 -7.85
C LYS A 117 -2.31 16.77 -9.00
N GLU A 118 -3.49 16.52 -9.57
CA GLU A 118 -4.15 17.45 -10.51
C GLU A 118 -4.59 18.74 -9.80
#